data_AF-A0A327YCW2-F1
#
_entry.id   AF-A0A327YCW2-F1
#
_cell.length_a   1.000
_cell.length_b   1.000
_cell.length_c   1.000
_cell.angle_alpha   90.00
_cell.angle_beta   90.00
_cell.angle_gamma   90.00
#
_symmetry.space_group_name_H-M   'P 1'
#
loop_
_entity.id
_entity.type
_entity.pdbx_description
1 polymer ?
#
loop_
_entity_poly.entity_id
_entity_poly.type
_entity_poly.pdbx_seq_one_letter_code
_entity_poly.pdbx_strand_id
1 'polypeptide(L)'
;MPHIDCLLLRSYQLKRLSLCTRIMNSGHEAASADDVMPKARSTAGHAERAGGGGVAGQPAGVQQHPHQQGRGGLPYIRQLPHACRGYGGAVMIEPTQLGRRTGGRGKGVRLSSGFSYRRREPARRAFPKPAKDWDIERISGDFPGATGRMKDAGMDGTGLQVFGHRPGQFWSPLAHDPDGPYGGQTLDSRIKPLTDVLAGIRARPSSGHARGA
;
A
#
# COMPACT_ATOMS: atom_id res chain seq x y z
N MET A 1 -18.29 34.20 12.35
CA MET A 1 -17.22 33.82 11.39
C MET A 1 -17.83 33.82 10.00
N PRO A 2 -17.20 34.43 8.99
CA PRO A 2 -17.71 34.36 7.62
C PRO A 2 -17.85 32.89 7.23
N HIS A 3 -18.96 32.53 6.60
CA HIS A 3 -19.16 31.20 6.02
C HIS A 3 -18.03 30.96 5.02
N ILE A 4 -17.00 30.20 5.40
CA ILE A 4 -15.95 29.78 4.48
C ILE A 4 -16.61 28.77 3.54
N ASP A 5 -17.12 29.26 2.41
CA ASP A 5 -17.61 28.41 1.33
C ASP A 5 -16.43 27.87 0.50
N CYS A 6 -15.57 27.09 1.16
CA CYS A 6 -14.40 26.48 0.53
C CYS A 6 -14.76 25.08 0.04
N LEU A 7 -14.56 24.83 -1.26
CA LEU A 7 -14.76 23.50 -1.86
C LEU A 7 -14.01 22.38 -1.13
N LEU A 8 -12.84 22.67 -0.53
CA LEU A 8 -12.06 21.69 0.22
C LEU A 8 -12.75 21.21 1.49
N LEU A 9 -13.58 22.05 2.12
CA LEU A 9 -14.26 21.75 3.38
C LEU A 9 -15.68 21.18 3.17
N ARG A 10 -16.12 21.06 1.92
CA ARG A 10 -17.39 20.42 1.58
C ARG A 10 -17.25 18.91 1.62
N SER A 11 -18.32 18.23 2.04
CA SER A 11 -18.39 16.77 2.01
C SER A 11 -18.18 16.21 0.60
N TYR A 12 -17.65 15.00 0.51
CA TYR A 12 -17.41 14.31 -0.76
C TYR A 12 -17.79 12.84 -0.67
N GLN A 13 -18.57 12.38 -1.65
CA GLN A 13 -18.97 10.99 -1.76
C GLN A 13 -17.95 10.22 -2.63
N LEU A 14 -17.15 9.37 -2.00
CA LEU A 14 -16.24 8.46 -2.70
C LEU A 14 -16.82 7.04 -2.70
N LYS A 15 -17.50 6.69 -3.79
CA LYS A 15 -18.27 5.43 -3.90
C LYS A 15 -19.29 5.35 -2.75
N ARG A 16 -19.00 4.55 -1.73
CA ARG A 16 -19.86 4.41 -0.53
C ARG A 16 -19.36 5.16 0.70
N LEU A 17 -18.17 5.75 0.64
CA LEU A 17 -17.60 6.51 1.74
C LEU A 17 -18.05 7.95 1.65
N SER A 18 -18.76 8.39 2.68
CA SER A 18 -19.10 9.80 2.89
C SER A 18 -17.96 10.44 3.67
N LEU A 19 -17.21 11.33 3.02
CA LEU A 19 -16.11 12.06 3.64
C LEU A 19 -16.59 13.46 4.05
N CYS A 20 -16.24 13.89 5.25
CA CYS A 20 -16.63 15.21 5.77
C CYS A 20 -15.89 16.37 5.07
N THR A 21 -14.69 16.12 4.54
CA THR A 21 -13.92 17.09 3.74
C THR A 21 -13.28 16.41 2.51
N ARG A 22 -12.65 17.21 1.64
CA ARG A 22 -11.81 16.74 0.52
C ARG A 22 -10.33 16.69 0.86
N ILE A 23 -9.98 16.81 2.14
CA ILE A 23 -8.60 16.76 2.61
C ILE A 23 -8.20 15.31 2.80
N MET A 24 -7.06 14.93 2.23
CA MET A 24 -6.48 13.60 2.37
C MET A 24 -5.04 13.74 2.85
N ASN A 25 -4.68 12.96 3.86
CA ASN A 25 -3.31 12.72 4.25
C ASN A 25 -2.80 11.48 3.50
N SER A 26 -1.82 11.69 2.63
CA SER A 26 -1.18 10.62 1.86
C SER A 26 -0.49 9.60 2.77
N GLY A 27 -0.35 8.36 2.29
CA GLY A 27 0.43 7.33 2.98
C GLY A 27 1.83 7.79 3.32
N HIS A 28 2.13 7.87 4.61
CA HIS A 28 3.47 8.19 5.11
C HIS A 28 3.92 7.09 6.06
N GLU A 29 5.05 6.45 5.76
CA GLU A 29 5.71 5.54 6.70
C GLU A 29 6.34 6.37 7.82
N ALA A 30 5.55 6.69 8.85
CA ALA A 30 6.09 7.29 10.06
C ALA A 30 6.91 6.22 10.81
N ALA A 31 8.16 6.53 11.15
CA ALA A 31 9.02 5.68 11.98
C ALA A 31 8.55 5.66 13.46
N SER A 32 7.24 5.60 13.67
CA SER A 32 6.56 5.59 14.97
C SER A 32 6.25 4.18 15.46
N ALA A 33 6.94 3.19 14.89
CA ALA A 33 6.77 1.80 15.24
C ALA A 33 7.60 1.47 16.48
N ASP A 34 6.92 1.10 17.56
CA ASP A 34 7.55 0.67 18.79
C ASP A 34 7.75 -0.83 18.72
N ASP A 35 9.01 -1.28 18.83
CA ASP A 35 9.39 -2.69 18.68
C ASP A 35 8.91 -3.30 17.35
N VAL A 36 9.03 -2.53 16.26
CA VAL A 36 8.65 -2.96 14.91
C VAL A 36 7.15 -3.29 14.80
N MET A 37 6.31 -2.71 15.67
CA MET A 37 4.85 -2.84 15.66
C MET A 37 4.15 -1.47 15.66
N PRO A 38 3.00 -1.32 14.97
CA PRO A 38 2.25 -0.08 14.94
C PRO A 38 1.35 0.05 16.18
N LYS A 39 1.96 0.22 17.36
CA LYS A 39 1.27 0.29 18.66
C LYS A 39 0.51 1.62 18.85
N ALA A 40 0.10 1.91 20.08
CA ALA A 40 -0.77 3.04 20.45
C ALA A 40 -0.35 4.41 19.86
N ARG A 41 0.96 4.70 19.79
CA ARG A 41 1.46 5.95 19.20
C ARG A 41 1.06 6.11 17.73
N SER A 42 1.09 5.01 16.96
CA SER A 42 0.69 5.01 15.56
C SER A 42 -0.81 5.31 15.44
N THR A 43 -1.64 4.64 16.24
CA THR A 43 -3.09 4.86 16.26
C THR A 43 -3.46 6.29 16.64
N ALA A 44 -2.85 6.83 17.70
CA ALA A 44 -3.12 8.18 18.18
C ALA A 44 -2.79 9.24 17.10
N GLY A 45 -1.63 9.13 16.45
CA GLY A 45 -1.25 10.06 15.38
C GLY A 45 -2.18 10.01 14.17
N HIS A 46 -2.76 8.85 13.83
CA HIS A 46 -3.78 8.76 12.78
C HIS A 46 -5.13 9.34 13.23
N ALA A 47 -5.53 9.10 14.48
CA ALA A 47 -6.76 9.64 15.05
C ALA A 47 -6.74 11.18 15.13
N GLU A 48 -5.61 11.77 15.55
CA GLU A 48 -5.41 13.23 15.55
C GLU A 48 -5.56 13.83 14.14
N ARG A 49 -4.98 13.16 13.13
CA ARG A 49 -5.12 13.57 11.72
C ARG A 49 -6.56 13.44 11.22
N ALA A 50 -7.27 12.39 11.64
CA ALA A 50 -8.68 12.21 11.33
C ALA A 50 -9.55 13.30 11.98
N GLY A 51 -9.18 13.79 13.17
CA GLY A 51 -9.78 14.95 13.85
C GLY A 51 -9.82 16.23 13.01
N GLY A 52 -8.88 16.40 12.08
CA GLY A 52 -8.87 17.50 11.10
C GLY A 52 -9.85 17.33 9.93
N GLY A 53 -10.69 16.28 9.94
CA GLY A 53 -11.70 16.00 8.91
C GLY A 53 -11.17 15.26 7.69
N GLY A 54 -10.01 14.60 7.78
CA GLY A 54 -9.31 14.01 6.64
C GLY A 54 -9.43 12.49 6.48
N VAL A 55 -9.14 12.01 5.27
CA VAL A 55 -8.82 10.59 5.02
C VAL A 55 -7.35 10.34 5.35
N ALA A 56 -7.03 9.28 6.08
CA ALA A 56 -5.64 8.88 6.33
C ALA A 56 -5.26 7.64 5.52
N GLY A 57 -4.24 7.75 4.67
CA GLY A 57 -3.58 6.60 4.04
C GLY A 57 -2.49 6.02 4.95
N GLN A 58 -2.37 4.70 5.02
CA GLN A 58 -1.26 4.02 5.71
C GLN A 58 -0.64 2.94 4.82
N PRO A 59 0.68 2.89 4.65
CA PRO A 59 1.34 1.78 3.96
C PRO A 59 1.29 0.47 4.78
N ALA A 60 0.97 -0.65 4.12
CA ALA A 60 1.13 -2.00 4.66
C ALA A 60 1.86 -2.90 3.66
N GLY A 61 2.78 -3.72 4.13
CA GLY A 61 3.49 -4.67 3.29
C GLY A 61 2.57 -5.79 2.81
N VAL A 62 2.74 -6.24 1.56
CA VAL A 62 1.97 -7.40 1.06
C VAL A 62 2.54 -8.73 1.53
N GLN A 63 3.83 -8.74 1.91
CA GLN A 63 4.49 -9.95 2.39
C GLN A 63 3.96 -10.40 3.74
N GLN A 64 3.84 -11.72 3.91
CA GLN A 64 3.34 -12.37 5.11
C GLN A 64 4.40 -12.43 6.23
N HIS A 65 5.14 -11.34 6.47
CA HIS A 65 6.16 -11.32 7.52
C HIS A 65 5.55 -11.07 8.91
N PRO A 66 6.20 -11.54 9.99
CA PRO A 66 5.71 -11.36 11.35
C PRO A 66 5.85 -9.92 11.87
N HIS A 67 6.41 -9.00 11.07
CA HIS A 67 6.64 -7.60 11.42
C HIS A 67 5.40 -6.72 11.19
N GLN A 68 5.45 -5.46 11.66
CA GLN A 68 4.43 -4.41 11.51
C GLN A 68 3.66 -4.38 10.19
N GLN A 69 4.36 -4.57 9.07
CA GLN A 69 3.80 -4.44 7.73
C GLN A 69 3.12 -5.73 7.24
N GLY A 70 3.22 -6.84 7.97
CA GLY A 70 2.61 -8.14 7.64
C GLY A 70 1.60 -8.60 8.70
N ARG A 71 1.52 -9.91 8.96
CA ARG A 71 0.47 -10.49 9.84
C ARG A 71 0.60 -10.07 11.31
N GLY A 72 1.81 -9.87 11.82
CA GLY A 72 2.03 -9.53 13.23
C GLY A 72 1.50 -8.16 13.63
N GLY A 73 1.40 -7.22 12.68
CA GLY A 73 0.82 -5.89 12.93
C GLY A 73 -0.72 -5.86 12.99
N LEU A 74 -1.40 -6.91 12.51
CA LEU A 74 -2.85 -6.91 12.31
C LEU A 74 -3.68 -6.58 13.58
N PRO A 75 -3.35 -7.11 14.78
CA PRO A 75 -4.09 -6.80 16.00
C PRO A 75 -4.10 -5.31 16.34
N TYR A 76 -2.99 -4.61 16.06
CA TYR A 76 -2.88 -3.18 16.30
C TYR A 76 -3.57 -2.36 15.21
N ILE A 77 -3.43 -2.79 13.95
CA ILE A 77 -4.08 -2.17 12.79
C ILE A 77 -5.60 -2.09 12.95
N ARG A 78 -6.22 -3.08 13.60
CA ARG A 78 -7.68 -3.10 13.87
C ARG A 78 -8.18 -1.92 14.72
N GLN A 79 -7.31 -1.27 15.49
CA GLN A 79 -7.69 -0.14 16.33
C GLN A 79 -7.84 1.16 15.52
N LEU A 80 -7.14 1.27 14.39
CA LEU A 80 -7.05 2.52 13.62
C LEU A 80 -8.38 2.95 13.00
N PRO A 81 -9.11 2.08 12.26
CA PRO A 81 -10.39 2.48 11.67
C PRO A 81 -11.37 2.94 12.73
N HIS A 82 -11.42 2.25 13.88
CA HIS A 82 -12.33 2.63 14.95
C HIS A 82 -11.98 4.01 15.54
N ALA A 83 -10.70 4.25 15.84
CA ALA A 83 -10.23 5.52 16.39
C ALA A 83 -10.47 6.69 15.42
N CYS A 84 -10.22 6.51 14.12
CA CYS A 84 -10.39 7.57 13.12
C CYS A 84 -11.87 7.84 12.81
N ARG A 85 -12.72 6.81 12.78
CA ARG A 85 -14.18 6.97 12.59
C ARG A 85 -14.83 7.77 13.71
N GLY A 86 -14.29 7.72 14.94
CA GLY A 86 -14.74 8.56 16.05
C GLY A 86 -14.69 10.06 15.73
N TYR A 87 -13.86 10.47 14.77
CA TYR A 87 -13.72 11.84 14.28
C TYR A 87 -14.38 12.08 12.91
N GLY A 88 -15.14 11.11 12.38
CA GLY A 88 -15.72 11.21 11.04
C GLY A 88 -14.69 11.06 9.90
N GLY A 89 -13.48 10.59 10.21
CA GLY A 89 -12.44 10.27 9.23
C GLY A 89 -12.56 8.84 8.71
N ALA A 90 -12.00 8.61 7.53
CA ALA A 90 -11.87 7.27 6.93
C ALA A 90 -10.39 6.89 6.81
N VAL A 91 -10.09 5.60 6.94
CA VAL A 91 -8.71 5.08 6.84
C VAL A 91 -8.59 4.14 5.65
N MET A 92 -7.60 4.41 4.80
CA MET A 92 -7.27 3.56 3.67
C MET A 92 -5.90 2.94 3.85
N ILE A 93 -5.74 1.74 3.31
CA ILE A 93 -4.45 1.04 3.32
C ILE A 93 -3.80 1.06 1.94
N GLU A 94 -2.48 1.21 1.94
CA GLU A 94 -1.64 1.12 0.76
C GLU A 94 -0.81 -0.19 0.78
N PRO A 95 -1.38 -1.33 0.30
CA PRO A 95 -0.62 -2.55 0.13
C PRO A 95 0.58 -2.29 -0.77
N THR A 96 1.76 -2.64 -0.29
CA THR A 96 3.01 -2.27 -0.92
C THR A 96 4.08 -3.35 -0.87
N GLN A 97 4.96 -3.32 -1.87
CA GLN A 97 6.18 -4.12 -1.93
C GLN A 97 7.33 -3.24 -2.41
N LEU A 98 8.39 -3.14 -1.62
CA LEU A 98 9.53 -2.27 -1.92
C LEU A 98 10.33 -2.69 -3.17
N GLY A 99 10.22 -3.95 -3.60
CA GLY A 99 10.92 -4.46 -4.79
C GLY A 99 12.45 -4.34 -4.64
N ARG A 100 13.14 -3.70 -5.59
CA ARG A 100 14.61 -3.48 -5.49
C ARG A 100 15.05 -2.62 -4.31
N ARG A 101 14.14 -1.85 -3.71
CA ARG A 101 14.40 -1.06 -2.50
C ARG A 101 14.28 -1.92 -1.24
N THR A 102 14.08 -3.22 -1.34
CA THR A 102 14.15 -4.11 -0.17
C THR A 102 15.62 -4.25 0.23
N GLY A 103 15.95 -3.90 1.48
CA GLY A 103 17.32 -3.98 1.97
C GLY A 103 17.68 -5.43 2.31
N GLY A 104 18.75 -5.97 1.73
CA GLY A 104 19.22 -7.35 1.99
C GLY A 104 20.05 -7.52 3.27
N ARG A 105 20.41 -6.43 3.97
CA ARG A 105 21.17 -6.50 5.23
C ARG A 105 20.25 -6.17 6.40
N GLY A 106 20.05 -7.15 7.30
CA GLY A 106 19.69 -6.91 8.69
C GLY A 106 18.28 -7.29 9.18
N LYS A 107 17.37 -7.84 8.37
CA LYS A 107 16.00 -8.14 8.83
C LYS A 107 15.48 -9.57 8.64
N GLY A 108 16.36 -10.56 8.39
CA GLY A 108 15.98 -11.99 8.38
C GLY A 108 14.97 -12.42 7.29
N VAL A 109 14.49 -11.51 6.44
CA VAL A 109 13.59 -11.82 5.33
C VAL A 109 14.41 -12.47 4.21
N ARG A 110 14.35 -13.81 4.18
CA ARG A 110 15.07 -14.69 3.24
C ARG A 110 14.44 -14.76 1.84
N LEU A 111 13.34 -14.04 1.60
CA LEU A 111 12.68 -14.02 0.31
C LEU A 111 13.33 -12.97 -0.57
N SER A 112 14.03 -13.44 -1.61
CA SER A 112 14.47 -12.59 -2.69
C SER A 112 13.27 -11.80 -3.22
N SER A 113 13.30 -10.48 -3.12
CA SER A 113 12.18 -9.62 -3.51
C SER A 113 11.89 -9.62 -5.01
N GLY A 114 12.64 -10.41 -5.81
CA GLY A 114 12.42 -10.72 -7.21
C GLY A 114 12.15 -9.46 -8.04
N PHE A 115 13.16 -8.96 -8.75
CA PHE A 115 13.10 -7.67 -9.40
C PHE A 115 13.32 -7.72 -10.91
N SER A 116 12.83 -6.72 -11.64
CA SER A 116 12.90 -6.68 -13.10
C SER A 116 14.29 -6.38 -13.70
N TYR A 117 15.30 -6.00 -12.92
CA TYR A 117 16.53 -5.43 -13.51
C TYR A 117 17.82 -5.55 -12.69
N ARG A 118 18.98 -5.73 -13.37
CA ARG A 118 20.28 -5.96 -12.71
C ARG A 118 21.02 -4.70 -12.27
N ARG A 119 20.40 -3.52 -12.27
CA ARG A 119 21.06 -2.30 -11.80
C ARG A 119 20.99 -2.12 -10.29
N ARG A 120 22.11 -1.59 -9.77
CA ARG A 120 22.25 -1.16 -8.40
C ARG A 120 21.19 -0.11 -8.05
N GLU A 121 20.48 -0.33 -6.94
CA GLU A 121 19.54 0.66 -6.43
C GLU A 121 20.32 1.82 -5.76
N PRO A 122 20.10 3.09 -6.14
CA PRO A 122 20.96 4.21 -5.70
C PRO A 122 21.00 4.41 -4.18
N ALA A 123 19.86 4.30 -3.50
CA ALA A 123 19.75 4.63 -2.08
C ALA A 123 20.31 3.54 -1.15
N ARG A 124 20.05 2.27 -1.48
CA ARG A 124 20.36 1.08 -0.68
C ARG A 124 21.55 0.30 -1.21
N ARG A 125 22.09 0.70 -2.37
CA ARG A 125 23.35 0.20 -2.94
C ARG A 125 23.36 -1.31 -3.20
N ALA A 126 22.20 -1.96 -3.16
CA ALA A 126 22.02 -3.40 -3.32
C ALA A 126 21.80 -3.77 -4.79
N PHE A 127 22.25 -4.97 -5.16
CA PHE A 127 21.94 -5.59 -6.44
C PHE A 127 20.79 -6.58 -6.25
N PRO A 128 19.61 -6.29 -6.83
CA PRO A 128 18.48 -7.19 -6.69
C PRO A 128 18.61 -8.39 -7.63
N LYS A 129 18.06 -9.53 -7.22
CA LYS A 129 17.94 -10.72 -8.07
C LYS A 129 16.90 -10.47 -9.16
N PRO A 130 17.17 -10.82 -10.43
CA PRO A 130 16.14 -10.88 -11.47
C PRO A 130 14.93 -11.74 -11.06
N ALA A 131 13.73 -11.21 -11.25
CA ALA A 131 12.46 -11.87 -11.04
C ALA A 131 12.26 -12.88 -12.17
N LYS A 132 11.78 -14.07 -11.82
CA LYS A 132 11.23 -15.00 -12.79
C LYS A 132 9.71 -14.78 -12.91
N ASP A 133 9.08 -15.29 -13.96
CA ASP A 133 7.63 -15.13 -14.16
C ASP A 133 6.81 -15.58 -12.95
N TRP A 134 7.17 -16.73 -12.37
CA TRP A 134 6.53 -17.23 -11.15
C TRP A 134 6.77 -16.35 -9.91
N ASP A 135 7.88 -15.60 -9.84
CA ASP A 135 8.09 -14.59 -8.78
C ASP A 135 7.13 -13.41 -8.97
N ILE A 136 6.85 -13.04 -10.22
CA ILE A 136 5.91 -11.97 -10.58
C ILE A 136 4.51 -12.38 -10.19
N GLU A 137 4.05 -13.53 -10.65
CA GLU A 137 2.73 -14.09 -10.36
C GLU A 137 2.49 -14.28 -8.88
N ARG A 138 3.42 -14.93 -8.16
CA ARG A 138 3.29 -15.17 -6.72
C ARG A 138 3.14 -13.87 -5.94
N ILE A 139 4.01 -12.89 -6.19
CA ILE A 139 3.97 -11.62 -5.47
C ILE A 139 2.74 -10.80 -5.87
N SER A 140 2.32 -10.84 -7.14
CA SER A 140 1.05 -10.20 -7.56
C SER A 140 -0.14 -10.82 -6.84
N GLY A 141 -0.11 -12.13 -6.61
CA GLY A 141 -1.09 -12.88 -5.81
C GLY A 141 -1.10 -12.56 -4.31
N ASP A 142 -0.04 -11.95 -3.77
CA ASP A 142 0.02 -11.53 -2.36
C ASP A 142 -0.85 -10.29 -2.08
N PHE A 143 -0.99 -9.38 -3.05
CA PHE A 143 -1.74 -8.12 -2.90
C PHE A 143 -3.23 -8.33 -2.56
N PRO A 144 -3.98 -9.20 -3.26
CA PRO A 144 -5.38 -9.50 -2.92
C PRO A 144 -5.54 -10.06 -1.50
N GLY A 145 -4.61 -10.92 -1.06
CA GLY A 145 -4.61 -11.49 0.28
C GLY A 145 -4.35 -10.44 1.36
N ALA A 146 -3.39 -9.55 1.13
CA ALA A 146 -3.10 -8.42 2.02
C ALA A 146 -4.29 -7.47 2.11
N THR A 147 -4.87 -7.09 0.97
CA THR A 147 -6.05 -6.22 0.91
C THR A 147 -7.23 -6.82 1.67
N GLY A 148 -7.47 -8.13 1.50
CA GLY A 148 -8.52 -8.85 2.21
C GLY A 148 -8.37 -8.74 3.73
N ARG A 149 -7.17 -8.98 4.27
CA ARG A 149 -6.92 -8.84 5.72
C ARG A 149 -7.17 -7.44 6.24
N MET A 150 -6.83 -6.42 5.46
CA MET A 150 -7.01 -5.03 5.87
C MET A 150 -8.49 -4.65 5.88
N LYS A 151 -9.26 -5.14 4.90
CA LYS A 151 -10.72 -5.07 4.93
C LYS A 151 -11.27 -5.77 6.17
N ASP A 152 -10.82 -6.99 6.48
CA ASP A 152 -11.27 -7.74 7.67
C ASP A 152 -10.84 -7.06 8.98
N ALA A 153 -9.81 -6.21 8.95
CA ALA A 153 -9.40 -5.36 10.06
C ALA A 153 -10.20 -4.06 10.17
N GLY A 154 -11.18 -3.84 9.28
CA GLY A 154 -12.08 -2.69 9.32
C GLY A 154 -11.64 -1.48 8.50
N MET A 155 -10.59 -1.59 7.67
CA MET A 155 -10.18 -0.48 6.80
C MET A 155 -11.27 -0.10 5.80
N ASP A 156 -11.45 1.21 5.59
CA ASP A 156 -12.53 1.76 4.77
C ASP A 156 -12.22 1.67 3.28
N GLY A 157 -10.93 1.64 2.91
CA GLY A 157 -10.52 1.40 1.54
C GLY A 157 -9.06 0.99 1.34
N THR A 158 -8.67 0.86 0.08
CA THR A 158 -7.29 0.58 -0.32
C THR A 158 -6.86 1.43 -1.50
N GLY A 159 -5.61 1.90 -1.51
CA GLY A 159 -4.93 2.52 -2.66
C GLY A 159 -3.66 1.73 -2.99
N LEU A 160 -3.20 1.71 -4.24
CA LEU A 160 -2.00 0.95 -4.58
C LEU A 160 -0.77 1.85 -4.58
N GLN A 161 0.24 1.54 -3.78
CA GLN A 161 1.51 2.27 -3.81
C GLN A 161 2.32 1.82 -5.04
N VAL A 162 2.26 2.63 -6.10
CA VAL A 162 2.96 2.37 -7.36
C VAL A 162 4.33 3.05 -7.38
N PHE A 163 4.39 4.32 -6.99
CA PHE A 163 5.60 5.13 -7.15
C PHE A 163 6.79 4.57 -6.38
N GLY A 164 7.90 4.28 -7.07
CA GLY A 164 9.14 3.78 -6.49
C GLY A 164 9.03 2.39 -5.85
N HIS A 165 7.85 1.76 -5.89
CA HIS A 165 7.57 0.44 -5.36
C HIS A 165 7.33 -0.53 -6.51
N ARG A 166 7.24 -1.83 -6.20
CA ARG A 166 7.30 -2.89 -7.20
C ARG A 166 6.36 -2.65 -8.39
N PRO A 167 5.06 -2.31 -8.25
CA PRO A 167 4.20 -2.12 -9.43
C PRO A 167 4.73 -1.05 -10.40
N GLY A 168 5.22 0.08 -9.91
CA GLY A 168 5.78 1.14 -10.75
C GLY A 168 7.18 0.85 -11.28
N GLN A 169 7.90 -0.09 -10.68
CA GLN A 169 9.21 -0.51 -11.15
C GLN A 169 9.15 -1.27 -12.48
N PHE A 170 8.00 -1.87 -12.83
CA PHE A 170 7.79 -2.53 -14.13
C PHE A 170 7.47 -1.55 -15.26
N TRP A 171 6.83 -0.42 -14.95
CA TRP A 171 6.36 0.53 -15.98
C TRP A 171 7.49 1.23 -16.72
N SER A 172 8.57 1.55 -16.00
CA SER A 172 9.68 2.31 -16.55
C SER A 172 10.64 1.39 -17.30
N PRO A 173 10.89 1.61 -18.61
CA PRO A 173 11.89 0.85 -19.36
C PRO A 173 13.31 1.04 -18.82
N LEU A 174 13.55 2.11 -18.04
CA LEU A 174 14.85 2.38 -17.39
C LEU A 174 15.18 1.39 -16.25
N ALA A 175 14.16 0.71 -15.71
CA ALA A 175 14.27 -0.13 -14.53
C ALA A 175 13.80 -1.57 -14.79
N HIS A 176 13.63 -1.95 -16.05
CA HIS A 176 12.93 -3.18 -16.41
C HIS A 176 13.47 -3.76 -17.72
N ASP A 177 14.19 -4.89 -17.60
CA ASP A 177 14.86 -5.62 -18.69
C ASP A 177 14.66 -7.17 -18.65
N PRO A 178 13.58 -7.74 -18.06
CA PRO A 178 13.30 -9.16 -18.25
C PRO A 178 12.66 -9.41 -19.62
N ASP A 179 12.83 -10.63 -20.12
CA ASP A 179 12.11 -11.16 -21.27
C ASP A 179 10.80 -11.85 -20.83
N GLY A 180 9.95 -12.22 -21.80
CA GLY A 180 8.73 -13.00 -21.53
C GLY A 180 7.47 -12.16 -21.32
N PRO A 181 6.41 -12.74 -20.71
CA PRO A 181 5.07 -12.13 -20.66
C PRO A 181 5.00 -10.87 -19.79
N TYR A 182 5.98 -10.68 -18.90
CA TYR A 182 6.14 -9.48 -18.08
C TYR A 182 7.35 -8.65 -18.50
N GLY A 183 7.80 -8.80 -19.75
CA GLY A 183 9.04 -8.22 -20.22
C GLY A 183 8.97 -6.74 -20.60
N GLY A 184 10.13 -6.15 -20.88
CA GLY A 184 10.26 -4.70 -21.09
C GLY A 184 9.91 -4.17 -22.46
N GLN A 185 9.55 -5.03 -23.39
CA GLN A 185 9.48 -4.70 -24.81
C GLN A 185 8.29 -3.80 -25.16
N THR A 186 7.14 -4.00 -24.51
CA THR A 186 5.91 -3.24 -24.79
C THR A 186 5.37 -2.60 -23.51
N LEU A 187 4.54 -1.57 -23.67
CA LEU A 187 3.82 -1.00 -22.53
C LEU A 187 2.90 -2.03 -21.86
N ASP A 188 2.25 -2.88 -22.65
CA ASP A 188 1.33 -3.90 -22.16
C ASP A 188 2.03 -4.91 -21.25
N SER A 189 3.18 -5.44 -21.67
CA SER A 189 3.98 -6.36 -20.86
C SER A 189 4.47 -5.70 -19.56
N ARG A 190 4.84 -4.41 -19.62
CA ARG A 190 5.27 -3.61 -18.45
C ARG A 190 4.14 -3.27 -17.48
N ILE A 191 2.92 -3.07 -17.97
CA ILE A 191 1.74 -2.77 -17.15
C ILE A 191 1.07 -4.05 -16.62
N LYS A 192 1.29 -5.20 -17.27
CA LYS A 192 0.66 -6.48 -16.90
C LYS A 192 0.73 -6.83 -15.40
N PRO A 193 1.87 -6.69 -14.70
CA PRO A 193 1.91 -6.99 -13.26
C PRO A 193 0.95 -6.12 -12.43
N LEU A 194 0.78 -4.85 -12.81
CA LEU A 194 -0.16 -3.95 -12.16
C LEU A 194 -1.60 -4.38 -12.42
N THR A 195 -1.94 -4.67 -13.67
CA THR A 195 -3.31 -5.05 -14.03
C THR A 195 -3.70 -6.39 -13.41
N ASP A 196 -2.77 -7.34 -13.31
CA ASP A 196 -2.97 -8.60 -12.60
C ASP A 196 -3.24 -8.36 -11.10
N VAL A 197 -2.50 -7.46 -10.45
CA VAL A 197 -2.75 -7.05 -9.05
C VAL A 197 -4.14 -6.42 -8.90
N LEU A 198 -4.49 -5.48 -9.78
CA LEU A 198 -5.79 -4.81 -9.74
C LEU A 198 -6.94 -5.80 -9.99
N ALA A 199 -6.80 -6.71 -10.95
CA ALA A 199 -7.76 -7.76 -11.24
C ALA A 199 -7.95 -8.68 -10.02
N GLY A 200 -6.86 -9.15 -9.41
CA GLY A 200 -6.91 -9.99 -8.22
C GLY A 200 -7.56 -9.30 -7.02
N ILE A 201 -7.24 -8.02 -6.78
CA ILE A 201 -7.90 -7.23 -5.73
C ILE A 201 -9.39 -7.10 -6.02
N ARG A 202 -9.76 -6.87 -7.29
CA ARG A 202 -11.14 -6.62 -7.70
C ARG A 202 -12.02 -7.87 -7.66
N ALA A 203 -11.48 -9.03 -8.02
CA ALA A 203 -12.17 -10.32 -8.07
C ALA A 203 -12.69 -10.78 -6.70
N ARG A 204 -12.08 -10.32 -5.60
CA ARG A 204 -12.56 -10.65 -4.25
C ARG A 204 -13.85 -9.88 -3.93
N PRO A 205 -14.88 -10.50 -3.33
CA PRO A 205 -16.12 -9.82 -2.98
C PRO A 205 -15.88 -8.68 -1.97
N SER A 206 -16.39 -7.49 -2.28
CA SER A 206 -16.19 -6.27 -1.50
C SER A 206 -17.48 -5.48 -1.30
N SER A 207 -18.44 -6.04 -0.55
CA SER A 207 -19.30 -5.17 0.26
C SER A 207 -18.43 -4.42 1.29
N GLY A 208 -18.71 -3.16 1.61
CA GLY A 208 -18.02 -2.31 2.61
C GLY A 208 -16.69 -1.56 2.28
N HIS A 209 -15.74 -2.10 1.50
CA HIS A 209 -14.44 -1.50 1.18
C HIS A 209 -14.29 -0.63 -0.12
N ALA A 210 -13.88 0.64 -0.04
CA ALA A 210 -13.56 1.47 -1.21
C ALA A 210 -12.23 1.06 -1.86
N ARG A 211 -12.12 1.17 -3.19
CA ARG A 211 -10.91 0.83 -3.95
C ARG A 211 -10.48 2.04 -4.76
N GLY A 212 -9.34 2.63 -4.43
CA GLY A 212 -8.64 3.63 -5.24
C GLY A 212 -7.88 2.95 -6.37
N ALA A 213 -7.89 3.56 -7.55
CA ALA A 213 -7.05 3.22 -8.69
C ALA A 213 -6.03 4.35 -8.85
#